data_AF-A0A7Y9MFL9-F1
#
_entry.id   AF-A0A7Y9MFL9-F1
#
_cell.length_a   1.000
_cell.length_b   1.000
_cell.length_c   1.000
_cell.angle_alpha   90.00
_cell.angle_beta   90.00
_cell.angle_gamma   90.00
#
_symmetry.space_group_name_H-M   'P 1'
#
loop_
_entity.id
_entity.type
_entity.pdbx_description
1 polymer ?
#
loop_
_entity_poly.entity_id
_entity_poly.type
_entity_poly.pdbx_seq_one_letter_code
_entity_poly.pdbx_strand_id
1 'polypeptide(L)'
;MVDADLMSAHSEVQRTDRTGTIWFAAALLSVTIFVASLILIGWRPSALPDAARIVWWIGFALAALGLGGIGYAGCPIYWGNVDVAHAQKSLAIRAGLVLFLIGGVSIAVVTLANS
;
A
#
# COMPACT_ATOMS: atom_id res chain seq x y z
N MET A 1 -36.95 -12.03 6.60
CA MET A 1 -35.98 -11.33 7.48
C MET A 1 -34.55 -11.72 7.13
N VAL A 2 -34.26 -13.00 6.83
CA VAL A 2 -32.94 -13.50 6.38
C VAL A 2 -32.41 -12.81 5.11
N ASP A 3 -33.27 -12.52 4.12
CA ASP A 3 -32.82 -11.88 2.87
C ASP A 3 -32.27 -10.45 3.07
N ALA A 4 -32.81 -9.71 4.05
CA ALA A 4 -32.33 -8.36 4.35
C ALA A 4 -30.92 -8.38 4.96
N ASP A 5 -30.63 -9.35 5.82
CA ASP A 5 -29.30 -9.52 6.43
C ASP A 5 -28.25 -9.92 5.37
N LEU A 6 -28.59 -10.85 4.47
CA LEU A 6 -27.68 -11.26 3.39
C LEU A 6 -27.35 -10.11 2.43
N MET A 7 -28.35 -9.30 2.07
CA MET A 7 -28.15 -8.13 1.22
C MET A 7 -27.29 -7.06 1.91
N SER A 8 -27.45 -6.88 3.24
CA SER A 8 -26.62 -5.95 4.01
C SER A 8 -25.15 -6.39 4.07
N ALA A 9 -24.88 -7.67 4.33
CA ALA A 9 -23.54 -8.23 4.40
C ALA A 9 -22.78 -8.11 3.07
N HIS A 10 -23.47 -8.38 1.96
CA HIS A 10 -22.89 -8.23 0.62
C HIS A 10 -22.51 -6.77 0.32
N SER A 11 -23.35 -5.81 0.71
CA SER A 11 -23.09 -4.39 0.47
C SER A 11 -21.86 -3.86 1.23
N GLU A 12 -21.65 -4.31 2.48
CA GLU A 12 -20.50 -3.93 3.30
C GLU A 12 -19.18 -4.51 2.78
N VAL A 13 -19.25 -5.74 2.27
CA VAL A 13 -18.12 -6.40 1.61
C VAL A 13 -17.70 -5.64 0.35
N GLN A 14 -18.68 -5.31 -0.52
CA GLN A 14 -18.42 -4.55 -1.74
C GLN A 14 -17.85 -3.15 -1.45
N ARG A 15 -18.31 -2.50 -0.37
CA ARG A 15 -17.76 -1.22 0.11
C ARG A 15 -16.28 -1.36 0.50
N THR A 16 -15.93 -2.44 1.19
CA THR A 16 -14.56 -2.73 1.62
C THR A 16 -13.64 -2.96 0.42
N ASP A 17 -14.07 -3.78 -0.54
CA ASP A 17 -13.32 -4.07 -1.77
C ASP A 17 -13.09 -2.81 -2.61
N ARG A 18 -14.12 -1.97 -2.75
CA ARG A 18 -14.00 -0.69 -3.46
C ARG A 18 -13.02 0.25 -2.75
N THR A 19 -13.09 0.30 -1.42
CA THR A 19 -12.16 1.11 -0.61
C THR A 19 -10.72 0.62 -0.79
N GLY A 20 -10.49 -0.68 -0.71
CA GLY A 20 -9.17 -1.30 -0.96
C GLY A 20 -8.65 -0.98 -2.36
N THR A 21 -9.50 -1.09 -3.38
CA THR A 21 -9.15 -0.77 -4.78
C THR A 21 -8.77 0.70 -4.95
N ILE A 22 -9.51 1.63 -4.35
CA ILE A 22 -9.20 3.06 -4.42
C ILE A 22 -7.84 3.35 -3.77
N TRP A 23 -7.58 2.81 -2.58
CA TRP A 23 -6.29 2.97 -1.91
C TRP A 23 -5.15 2.34 -2.69
N PHE A 24 -5.37 1.18 -3.31
CA PHE A 24 -4.37 0.53 -4.15
C PHE A 24 -4.02 1.38 -5.37
N ALA A 25 -5.04 1.90 -6.07
CA ALA A 25 -4.84 2.78 -7.21
C ALA A 25 -4.08 4.07 -6.83
N ALA A 26 -4.43 4.67 -5.70
CA ALA A 26 -3.75 5.86 -5.18
C ALA A 26 -2.27 5.58 -4.84
N ALA A 27 -2.00 4.48 -4.14
CA ALA A 27 -0.64 4.06 -3.79
C ALA A 27 0.18 3.74 -5.04
N LEU A 28 -0.41 3.04 -6.01
CA LEU A 28 0.25 2.72 -7.29
C LEU A 28 0.61 3.98 -8.07
N LEU A 29 -0.34 4.92 -8.24
CA LEU A 29 -0.09 6.20 -8.90
C LEU A 29 1.03 6.99 -8.20
N SER A 30 1.02 7.04 -6.87
CA SER A 30 2.06 7.71 -6.10
C SER A 30 3.44 7.12 -6.38
N VAL A 31 3.57 5.79 -6.39
CA VAL A 31 4.84 5.11 -6.71
C VAL A 31 5.26 5.38 -8.15
N THR A 32 4.35 5.28 -9.10
CA THR A 32 4.64 5.51 -10.52
C THR A 32 5.15 6.93 -10.76
N ILE A 33 4.49 7.94 -10.20
CA ILE A 33 4.91 9.35 -10.34
C ILE A 33 6.29 9.56 -9.74
N PHE A 34 6.53 9.04 -8.53
CA PHE A 34 7.81 9.19 -7.85
C PHE A 34 8.95 8.51 -8.63
N VAL A 35 8.78 7.23 -9.01
CA VAL A 35 9.79 6.46 -9.74
C VAL A 35 10.04 7.05 -11.13
N ALA A 36 9.01 7.47 -11.85
CA ALA A 36 9.16 8.13 -13.14
C ALA A 36 10.00 9.41 -13.01
N SER A 37 9.76 10.20 -11.96
CA SER A 37 10.54 11.42 -11.69
C SER A 37 12.02 11.09 -11.47
N LEU A 38 12.35 10.06 -10.69
CA LEU A 38 13.73 9.62 -10.45
C LEU A 38 14.43 9.15 -11.74
N ILE A 39 13.71 8.42 -12.59
CA ILE A 39 14.24 7.95 -13.87
C ILE A 39 14.54 9.14 -14.80
N LEU A 40 13.62 10.12 -14.89
CA LEU A 40 13.77 11.29 -15.75
C LEU A 40 14.98 12.15 -15.38
N ILE A 41 15.32 12.23 -14.08
CA ILE A 41 16.51 12.97 -13.61
C ILE A 41 17.78 12.11 -13.55
N GLY A 42 17.71 10.83 -13.93
CA GLY A 42 18.85 9.90 -13.92
C GLY A 42 19.35 9.55 -12.51
N TRP A 43 18.49 9.66 -11.48
CA TRP A 43 18.84 9.38 -10.10
C TRP A 43 19.15 7.90 -9.87
N ARG A 44 20.14 7.60 -9.03
CA ARG A 44 20.61 6.22 -8.78
C ARG A 44 20.82 5.99 -7.28
N PRO A 45 20.30 4.88 -6.71
CA PRO A 45 20.54 4.56 -5.30
C PRO A 45 22.01 4.22 -5.01
N SER A 46 22.79 3.87 -6.04
CA SER A 46 24.24 3.63 -5.90
C SER A 46 25.05 4.89 -5.62
N ALA A 47 24.51 6.08 -5.88
CA ALA A 47 25.17 7.35 -5.56
C ALA A 47 25.07 7.73 -4.07
N LEU A 48 24.21 7.06 -3.30
CA LEU A 48 24.03 7.32 -1.87
C LEU A 48 25.23 6.81 -1.04
N PRO A 49 25.61 7.53 0.03
CA PRO A 49 26.46 6.99 1.09
C PRO A 49 25.90 5.68 1.65
N ASP A 50 26.76 4.77 2.13
CA ASP A 50 26.35 3.40 2.48
C ASP A 50 25.19 3.35 3.49
N ALA A 51 25.23 4.18 4.54
CA ALA A 51 24.16 4.25 5.52
C ALA A 51 22.82 4.71 4.91
N ALA A 52 22.85 5.75 4.08
CA ALA A 52 21.67 6.25 3.38
C ALA A 52 21.12 5.23 2.38
N ARG A 53 22.00 4.49 1.69
CA ARG A 53 21.62 3.42 0.76
C ARG A 53 20.86 2.30 1.47
N ILE A 54 21.30 1.90 2.67
CA ILE A 54 20.61 0.89 3.48
C ILE A 54 19.20 1.38 3.85
N VAL A 55 19.09 2.61 4.37
CA VAL A 55 17.79 3.20 4.74
C VAL A 55 16.86 3.29 3.53
N TRP A 56 17.39 3.66 2.37
CA TRP A 56 16.61 3.72 1.12
C TRP A 56 16.02 2.36 0.74
N TRP A 57 16.81 1.29 0.80
CA TRP A 57 16.33 -0.08 0.49
C TRP A 57 15.34 -0.61 1.53
N ILE A 58 15.54 -0.29 2.81
CA ILE A 58 14.56 -0.61 3.86
C ILE A 58 13.25 0.13 3.58
N GLY A 59 13.31 1.42 3.29
CA GLY A 59 12.14 2.22 2.93
C GLY A 59 11.42 1.65 1.71
N PHE A 60 12.16 1.25 0.68
CA PHE A 60 11.61 0.59 -0.51
C PHE A 60 10.91 -0.73 -0.16
N ALA A 61 11.53 -1.59 0.65
CA ALA A 61 10.93 -2.84 1.07
C ALA A 61 9.63 -2.62 1.88
N LEU A 62 9.62 -1.65 2.80
CA LEU A 62 8.42 -1.27 3.55
C LEU A 62 7.32 -0.74 2.64
N ALA A 63 7.66 0.13 1.69
CA ALA A 63 6.70 0.65 0.72
C ALA A 63 6.11 -0.45 -0.17
N ALA A 64 6.95 -1.39 -0.63
CA ALA A 64 6.52 -2.53 -1.44
C ALA A 64 5.60 -3.48 -0.65
N LEU A 65 5.94 -3.80 0.61
CA LEU A 65 5.09 -4.60 1.50
C LEU A 65 3.77 -3.88 1.79
N GLY A 66 3.80 -2.58 2.01
CA GLY A 66 2.62 -1.75 2.21
C GLY A 66 1.68 -1.78 1.00
N LEU A 67 2.24 -1.58 -0.20
CA LEU A 67 1.50 -1.67 -1.45
C LEU A 67 0.91 -3.06 -1.68
N GLY A 68 1.65 -4.12 -1.38
CA GLY A 68 1.17 -5.50 -1.44
C GLY A 68 0.00 -5.77 -0.49
N GLY A 69 0.07 -5.25 0.75
CA GLY A 69 -1.01 -5.36 1.73
C GLY A 69 -2.29 -4.62 1.32
N ILE A 70 -2.15 -3.42 0.76
CA ILE A 70 -3.28 -2.66 0.21
C ILE A 70 -3.87 -3.40 -1.01
N GLY A 71 -3.02 -3.91 -1.90
CA GLY A 71 -3.43 -4.67 -3.07
C GLY A 71 -4.20 -5.93 -2.71
N TYR A 72 -3.74 -6.69 -1.71
CA TYR A 72 -4.46 -7.85 -1.17
C TYR A 72 -5.88 -7.49 -0.74
N ALA A 73 -6.07 -6.35 -0.06
CA ALA A 73 -7.39 -5.92 0.38
C ALA A 73 -8.34 -5.53 -0.77
N GLY A 74 -7.81 -5.12 -1.92
CA GLY A 74 -8.59 -4.86 -3.14
C GLY A 74 -9.00 -6.13 -3.88
N CYS A 75 -8.35 -7.27 -3.64
CA CYS A 75 -8.73 -8.53 -4.27
C CYS A 75 -10.01 -9.12 -3.65
N PRO A 76 -10.98 -9.62 -4.44
CA PRO A 76 -12.20 -10.25 -3.94
C PRO A 76 -11.95 -11.70 -3.50
N ILE A 77 -10.92 -11.92 -2.66
CA ILE A 77 -10.59 -13.21 -2.07
C ILE A 77 -11.07 -13.19 -0.61
N TYR A 78 -11.89 -14.17 -0.25
CA TYR A 78 -12.51 -14.28 1.08
C TYR A 78 -12.10 -15.61 1.71
N TRP A 79 -11.53 -15.55 2.91
CA TRP A 79 -11.19 -16.73 3.70
C TRP A 79 -12.11 -16.78 4.92
N GLY A 80 -12.91 -17.84 5.04
CA GLY A 80 -13.84 -18.03 6.15
C GLY A 80 -15.11 -17.18 6.05
N ASN A 81 -15.60 -16.69 7.19
CA ASN A 81 -16.85 -15.94 7.29
C ASN A 81 -16.66 -14.46 6.92
N VAL A 82 -17.76 -13.79 6.57
CA VAL A 82 -17.80 -12.38 6.13
C VAL A 82 -17.15 -11.43 7.15
N ASP A 83 -17.43 -11.62 8.44
CA ASP A 83 -16.87 -10.78 9.51
C ASP A 83 -15.35 -10.92 9.63
N VAL A 84 -14.84 -12.14 9.47
CA VAL A 84 -13.40 -12.44 9.52
C VAL A 84 -12.70 -11.81 8.32
N ALA A 85 -13.28 -11.98 7.13
CA ALA A 85 -12.73 -11.39 5.92
C ALA A 85 -12.74 -9.85 5.98
N HIS A 86 -13.80 -9.25 6.53
CA HIS A 86 -13.86 -7.80 6.74
C HIS A 86 -12.75 -7.30 7.68
N ALA A 87 -12.56 -7.97 8.83
CA ALA A 87 -11.50 -7.63 9.78
C ALA A 87 -10.11 -7.78 9.17
N GLN A 88 -9.85 -8.86 8.43
CA GLN A 88 -8.58 -9.11 7.74
C GLN A 88 -8.29 -8.03 6.68
N LYS A 89 -9.27 -7.69 5.84
CA LYS A 89 -9.09 -6.65 4.81
C LYS A 89 -8.90 -5.27 5.43
N SER A 90 -9.66 -4.93 6.48
CA SER A 90 -9.48 -3.67 7.19
C SER A 90 -8.09 -3.54 7.82
N LEU A 91 -7.61 -4.61 8.45
CA LEU A 91 -6.26 -4.67 9.01
C LEU A 91 -5.19 -4.57 7.91
N ALA A 92 -5.37 -5.26 6.79
CA ALA A 92 -4.45 -5.23 5.65
C ALA A 92 -4.34 -3.82 5.04
N ILE A 93 -5.46 -3.09 4.89
CA ILE A 93 -5.45 -1.69 4.43
C ILE A 93 -4.69 -0.82 5.43
N ARG A 94 -4.99 -0.91 6.73
CA ARG A 94 -4.39 -0.06 7.76
C ARG A 94 -2.88 -0.32 7.91
N ALA A 95 -2.50 -1.59 8.08
CA ALA A 95 -1.10 -1.98 8.17
C ALA A 95 -0.36 -1.66 6.88
N GLY A 96 -0.97 -1.92 5.73
CA GLY A 96 -0.42 -1.62 4.42
C GLY A 96 -0.17 -0.11 4.23
N LEU A 97 -1.12 0.74 4.61
CA LEU A 97 -0.99 2.19 4.53
C LEU A 97 0.12 2.71 5.45
N VAL A 98 0.22 2.20 6.68
CA VAL A 98 1.29 2.56 7.62
C VAL A 98 2.66 2.21 7.04
N LEU A 99 2.84 0.98 6.55
CA LEU A 99 4.08 0.54 5.93
C LEU A 99 4.42 1.38 4.67
N PHE A 100 3.40 1.65 3.85
CA PHE A 100 3.55 2.46 2.63
C PHE A 100 4.03 3.88 2.96
N LEU A 101 3.42 4.53 3.95
CA LEU A 101 3.77 5.89 4.36
C LEU A 101 5.15 5.94 5.02
N ILE A 102 5.46 5.03 5.94
CA ILE A 102 6.79 4.98 6.58
C ILE A 102 7.88 4.74 5.54
N GLY A 103 7.67 3.79 4.63
CA GLY A 103 8.58 3.48 3.55
C GLY A 103 8.78 4.67 2.61
N GLY A 104 7.68 5.27 2.16
CA GLY A 104 7.67 6.44 1.28
C GLY A 104 8.37 7.66 1.88
N VAL A 105 8.08 7.98 3.14
CA VAL A 105 8.76 9.09 3.86
C VAL A 105 10.26 8.81 3.99
N SER A 106 10.64 7.59 4.35
CA SER A 106 12.06 7.22 4.50
C SER A 106 12.81 7.39 3.17
N ILE A 107 12.22 6.92 2.07
CA ILE A 107 12.77 7.09 0.72
C ILE A 107 12.88 8.58 0.38
N ALA A 108 11.80 9.36 0.56
CA ALA A 108 11.77 10.77 0.22
C ALA A 108 12.82 11.58 1.00
N VAL A 109 12.93 11.36 2.32
CA VAL A 109 13.92 12.02 3.16
C VAL A 109 15.33 11.70 2.70
N VAL A 110 15.64 10.42 2.46
CA VAL A 110 16.98 10.03 2.00
C VAL A 110 17.29 10.61 0.62
N THR A 111 16.35 10.55 -0.31
CA THR A 111 16.55 11.07 -1.67
C THR A 111 16.74 12.59 -1.67
N LEU A 112 15.95 13.34 -0.91
CA LEU A 112 16.02 14.80 -0.84
C LEU A 112 17.21 15.31 -0.02
N ALA A 113 17.64 14.58 1.01
CA ALA A 113 18.82 14.97 1.80
C ALA A 113 20.15 14.73 1.06
N ASN A 114 20.11 14.01 -0.07
CA ASN A 114 21.29 13.62 -0.84
C ASN A 114 21.17 14.00 -2.35
N SER A 115 20.22 14.88 -2.69
CA SER A 115 20.06 15.48 -4.02
C SER A 115 20.68 16.86 -4.07
#